data_AF-A0A0A6PNU5-F1
#
_entry.id   AF-A0A0A6PNU5-F1
#
_cell.length_a   1.000
_cell.length_b   1.000
_cell.length_c   1.000
_cell.angle_alpha   90.00
_cell.angle_beta   90.00
_cell.angle_gamma   90.00
#
_symmetry.space_group_name_H-M   'P 1'
#
loop_
_entity.id
_entity.type
_entity.pdbx_description
1 polymer ?
#
loop_
_entity_poly.entity_id
_entity_poly.type
_entity_poly.pdbx_seq_one_letter_code
_entity_poly.pdbx_strand_id
1 'polypeptide(L)'
;MKYPLLLIAIFLSSPAWSIDHEKIVQGLEALGEYDAAYPFAYQIAQQKNTYSVWRDVAAKYANSDTKGKAFLQAWRQAQALNQESTYKDFLKIRPNALLNIQAIHAIFELIKASHTMTDYVRFMKDFPDAIESVEALLKIQGLAFERAKKAHEALVYDAFVTTFPGAKQIPEAIDLAFQAEQQLIEKEVKGWEEDFKKNYIGTTPVDTFIGWMLEDKARDLVNEAELAFRRNNDLVAVRQYRLLRLEIFKQTETVTEELRQKSTREYEQWLESQQAAIDNSLNEMKYSLIKAIQWQTQHLKAPIVDQSQKLDEVIANYNRFVAQLAEQDKTIFFERSLIMVYVVAPLSIKQQQEKIFALKPKDIK
;
A
#
# COMPACT_ATOMS: atom_id res chain seq x y z
N MET A 1 67.93 35.36 80.04
CA MET A 1 68.60 35.81 78.80
C MET A 1 68.92 34.60 77.92
N LYS A 2 68.07 34.28 76.93
CA LYS A 2 68.42 33.53 75.70
C LYS A 2 67.35 33.84 74.64
N TYR A 3 67.72 34.54 73.57
CA TYR A 3 66.91 34.67 72.34
C TYR A 3 67.54 33.76 71.27
N PRO A 4 66.77 32.96 70.52
CA PRO A 4 67.23 32.38 69.28
C PRO A 4 66.80 33.22 68.07
N LEU A 5 67.76 33.48 67.19
CA LEU A 5 67.59 34.10 65.87
C LEU A 5 66.54 33.35 65.03
N LEU A 6 65.58 34.10 64.49
CA LEU A 6 64.63 33.64 63.48
C LEU A 6 65.09 34.19 62.12
N LEU A 7 65.61 33.32 61.26
CA LEU A 7 66.08 33.65 59.91
C LEU A 7 64.89 33.56 58.95
N ILE A 8 64.30 34.71 58.62
CA ILE A 8 63.20 34.83 57.65
C ILE A 8 63.82 34.97 56.25
N ALA A 9 63.83 33.88 55.48
CA ALA A 9 64.15 33.92 54.06
C ALA A 9 62.89 34.34 53.27
N ILE A 10 62.80 35.63 52.90
CA ILE A 10 61.75 36.14 52.02
C ILE A 10 62.18 35.88 50.57
N PHE A 11 61.69 34.79 49.96
CA PHE A 11 61.75 34.59 48.51
C PHE A 11 60.70 35.50 47.85
N LEU A 12 61.11 36.69 47.42
CA LEU A 12 60.34 37.53 46.50
C LEU A 12 60.44 36.93 45.09
N SER A 13 59.61 35.93 44.79
CA SER A 13 59.36 35.55 43.40
C SER A 13 58.59 36.68 42.73
N SER A 14 59.24 37.40 41.81
CA SER A 14 58.54 38.34 40.92
C SER A 14 57.38 37.59 40.26
N PRO A 15 56.14 38.14 40.24
CA PRO A 15 55.05 37.52 39.50
C PRO A 15 55.50 37.46 38.04
N ALA A 16 55.68 36.26 37.49
CA ALA A 16 55.85 36.10 36.07
C ALA A 16 54.59 36.66 35.42
N TRP A 17 54.72 37.67 34.56
CA TRP A 17 53.60 38.21 33.80
C TRP A 17 53.22 37.14 32.76
N SER A 18 52.42 36.16 33.17
CA SER A 18 51.88 35.16 32.25
C SER A 18 50.95 35.88 31.28
N ILE A 19 51.32 35.90 30.00
CA ILE A 19 50.46 36.42 28.95
C ILE A 19 49.16 35.62 28.99
N ASP A 20 48.04 36.34 29.09
CA ASP A 20 46.71 35.76 29.12
C ASP A 20 46.42 34.97 27.84
N HIS A 21 46.09 33.69 27.97
CA HIS A 21 45.77 32.82 26.84
C HIS A 21 44.65 33.39 25.96
N GLU A 22 43.70 34.15 26.53
CA GLU A 22 42.62 34.78 25.74
C GLU A 22 43.18 35.80 24.74
N LYS A 23 44.19 36.60 25.14
CA LYS A 23 44.84 37.58 24.27
C LYS A 23 45.67 36.91 23.17
N ILE A 24 46.30 35.77 23.49
CA ILE A 24 47.05 34.99 22.50
C ILE A 24 46.09 34.44 21.45
N VAL A 25 44.97 33.84 21.87
CA VAL A 25 43.95 33.32 20.96
C VAL A 25 43.42 34.43 20.06
N GLN A 26 43.02 35.58 20.61
CA GLN A 26 42.51 36.71 19.83
C GLN A 26 43.54 37.24 18.82
N GLY A 27 44.82 37.34 19.22
CA GLY A 27 45.88 37.79 18.33
C GLY A 27 46.13 36.83 17.16
N LEU A 28 46.19 35.52 17.43
CA LEU A 28 46.37 34.50 16.40
C LEU A 28 45.15 34.40 15.47
N GLU A 29 43.94 34.47 16.02
CA GLU A 29 42.70 34.51 15.22
C GLU A 29 42.65 35.74 14.31
N ALA A 30 43.09 36.92 14.78
CA ALA A 30 43.16 38.13 13.98
C ALA A 30 44.17 38.03 12.82
N LEU A 31 45.19 37.19 12.97
CA LEU A 31 46.17 36.86 11.92
C LEU A 31 45.69 35.72 10.99
N GLY A 32 44.56 35.08 11.29
CA GLY A 32 44.06 33.91 10.54
C GLY A 32 44.74 32.59 10.89
N GLU A 33 45.56 32.56 11.94
CA GLU A 33 46.37 31.41 12.39
C GLU A 33 45.55 30.47 13.30
N TYR A 34 44.42 29.96 12.80
CA TYR A 34 43.49 29.14 13.59
C TYR A 34 44.10 27.84 14.12
N ASP A 35 44.99 27.20 13.36
CA ASP A 35 45.68 25.97 13.80
C ASP A 35 46.60 26.23 15.01
N ALA A 36 47.27 27.39 15.03
CA ALA A 36 48.11 27.81 16.15
C ALA A 36 47.29 28.27 17.36
N ALA A 37 46.12 28.88 17.14
CA ALA A 37 45.22 29.35 18.20
C ALA A 37 44.48 28.20 18.91
N TYR A 38 44.16 27.12 18.20
CA TYR A 38 43.40 25.97 18.72
C TYR A 38 43.89 25.41 20.07
N PRO A 39 45.17 25.09 20.31
CA PRO A 39 45.61 24.53 21.60
C PRO A 39 45.36 25.48 22.78
N PHE A 40 45.51 26.79 22.59
CA PHE A 40 45.23 27.78 23.64
C PHE A 40 43.71 27.93 23.87
N ALA A 41 42.92 27.98 22.80
CA ALA A 41 41.46 28.01 22.88
C ALA A 41 40.91 26.77 23.60
N TYR A 42 41.48 25.60 23.32
CA TYR A 42 41.14 24.35 24.00
C TYR A 42 41.46 24.40 25.49
N GLN A 43 42.61 24.95 25.91
CA GLN A 43 42.96 25.11 27.32
C GLN A 43 42.00 26.05 28.06
N ILE A 44 41.61 27.17 27.43
CA ILE A 44 40.59 28.08 27.98
C ILE A 44 39.26 27.35 28.16
N ALA A 45 38.88 26.52 27.19
CA ALA A 45 37.67 25.70 27.26
C ALA A 45 37.73 24.67 28.40
N GLN A 46 38.89 24.06 28.66
CA GLN A 46 39.08 23.18 29.82
C GLN A 46 38.93 23.90 31.15
N GLN A 47 39.42 25.14 31.24
CA GLN A 47 39.33 25.95 32.46
C GLN A 47 37.89 26.40 32.75
N LYS A 48 37.18 26.89 31.73
CA LYS A 48 35.79 27.36 31.88
C LYS A 48 34.79 26.20 31.96
N ASN A 49 35.05 25.12 31.22
CA ASN A 49 34.28 23.88 31.16
C ASN A 49 32.75 24.05 31.03
N THR A 50 32.31 25.03 30.23
CA THR A 50 30.89 25.25 29.95
C THR A 50 30.54 24.84 28.52
N TYR A 51 29.29 24.46 28.29
CA TYR A 51 28.80 24.10 26.96
C TYR A 51 29.09 25.19 25.91
N SER A 52 28.77 26.46 26.21
CA SER A 52 28.96 27.58 25.27
C SER A 52 30.40 27.67 24.77
N VAL A 53 31.38 27.58 25.68
CA VAL A 53 32.80 27.71 25.32
C VAL A 53 33.26 26.51 24.48
N TRP A 54 32.87 25.29 24.88
CA TRP A 54 33.19 24.09 24.10
C TRP A 54 32.54 24.09 22.71
N ARG A 55 31.29 24.54 22.62
CA ARG A 55 30.53 24.68 21.37
C ARG A 55 31.21 25.65 20.41
N ASP A 56 31.61 26.82 20.91
CA ASP A 56 32.29 27.83 20.09
C ASP A 56 33.65 27.34 19.59
N VAL A 57 34.43 26.67 20.45
CA VAL A 57 35.72 26.07 20.06
C VAL A 57 35.49 24.97 19.02
N ALA A 58 34.52 24.07 19.23
CA ALA A 58 34.23 22.98 18.31
C ALA A 58 33.76 23.45 16.92
N ALA A 59 32.99 24.56 16.89
CA ALA A 59 32.50 25.17 15.65
C ALA A 59 33.59 25.94 14.92
N LYS A 60 34.31 26.83 15.62
CA LYS A 60 35.30 27.73 15.03
C LYS A 60 36.55 27.00 14.55
N TYR A 61 36.99 25.99 15.30
CA TYR A 61 38.22 25.24 15.02
C TYR A 61 37.94 23.86 14.42
N ALA A 62 36.88 23.72 13.61
CA ALA A 62 36.47 22.42 13.08
C ALA A 62 37.56 21.72 12.26
N ASN A 63 38.36 22.49 11.50
CA ASN A 63 39.46 21.97 10.67
C ASN A 63 40.67 21.56 11.52
N SER A 64 40.97 22.31 12.58
CA SER A 64 42.10 22.06 13.47
C SER A 64 41.83 20.91 14.46
N ASP A 65 40.56 20.71 14.85
CA ASP A 65 40.12 19.63 15.73
C ASP A 65 39.92 18.29 14.98
N THR A 66 41.00 17.82 14.35
CA THR A 66 41.04 16.59 13.54
C THR A 66 40.62 15.35 14.31
N LYS A 67 40.83 15.33 15.63
CA LYS A 67 40.43 14.23 16.53
C LYS A 67 39.04 14.43 17.16
N GLY A 68 38.35 15.53 16.85
CA GLY A 68 37.02 15.84 17.39
C GLY A 68 36.99 15.99 18.91
N LYS A 69 38.10 16.39 19.55
CA LYS A 69 38.19 16.51 21.02
C LYS A 69 37.26 17.59 21.56
N ALA A 70 37.29 18.77 20.96
CA ALA A 70 36.43 19.87 21.39
C ALA A 70 34.96 19.54 21.11
N PHE A 71 34.68 18.92 19.95
CA PHE A 71 33.34 18.44 19.62
C PHE A 71 32.81 17.41 20.62
N LEU A 72 33.64 16.44 21.02
CA LEU A 72 33.28 15.44 22.02
C LEU A 72 33.05 16.06 23.41
N GLN A 73 33.82 17.08 23.79
CA GLN A 73 33.59 17.79 25.06
C GLN A 73 32.29 18.62 25.01
N ALA A 74 32.00 19.29 23.88
CA ALA A 74 30.73 19.98 23.67
C ALA A 74 29.54 19.02 23.81
N TRP A 75 29.65 17.81 23.25
CA TRP A 75 28.66 16.75 23.42
C TRP A 75 28.46 16.37 24.90
N ARG A 76 29.54 16.10 25.64
CA ARG A 76 29.46 15.75 27.07
C ARG A 76 28.78 16.83 27.89
N GLN A 77 29.08 18.10 27.60
CA GLN A 77 28.43 19.23 28.25
C GLN A 77 26.95 19.35 27.87
N ALA A 78 26.60 19.09 26.61
CA ALA A 78 25.19 19.02 26.19
C ALA A 78 24.42 17.93 26.93
N GLN A 79 25.02 16.74 27.07
CA GLN A 79 24.46 15.63 27.85
C GLN A 79 24.27 15.99 29.32
N ALA A 80 25.24 16.68 29.93
CA ALA A 80 25.16 17.11 31.32
C ALA A 80 24.02 18.13 31.56
N LEU A 81 23.78 19.03 30.60
CA LEU A 81 22.68 19.99 30.67
C LEU A 81 21.31 19.35 30.41
N ASN A 82 21.26 18.35 29.52
CA ASN A 82 20.06 17.58 29.17
C ASN A 82 18.85 18.45 28.78
N GLN A 83 19.07 19.43 27.90
CA GLN A 83 18.04 20.35 27.41
C GLN A 83 17.85 20.21 25.90
N GLU A 84 16.59 20.20 25.43
CA GLU A 84 16.26 20.10 23.99
C GLU A 84 16.96 21.20 23.18
N SER A 85 16.94 22.44 23.67
CA SER A 85 17.58 23.59 23.01
C SER A 85 19.09 23.41 22.86
N THR A 86 19.77 22.88 23.87
CA THR A 86 21.21 22.59 23.86
C THR A 86 21.57 21.50 22.86
N TYR A 87 20.79 20.40 22.81
CA TYR A 87 21.00 19.37 21.79
C TYR A 87 20.75 19.92 20.37
N LYS A 88 19.71 20.74 20.17
CA LYS A 88 19.44 21.39 18.88
C LYS A 88 20.54 22.36 18.45
N ASP A 89 21.14 23.10 19.37
CA ASP A 89 22.31 23.93 19.06
C ASP A 89 23.55 23.06 18.74
N PHE A 90 23.74 21.95 19.45
CA PHE A 90 24.84 21.02 19.21
C PHE A 90 24.81 20.43 17.79
N LEU A 91 23.62 20.06 17.29
CA LEU A 91 23.42 19.54 15.93
C LEU A 91 23.91 20.50 14.83
N LYS A 92 23.97 21.81 15.11
CA LYS A 92 24.43 22.84 14.15
C LYS A 92 25.94 22.90 14.01
N ILE A 93 26.70 22.39 14.99
CA ILE A 93 28.17 22.48 15.00
C ILE A 93 28.76 21.67 13.84
N ARG A 94 28.29 20.42 13.66
CA ARG A 94 28.71 19.50 12.58
C ARG A 94 27.51 18.65 12.13
N PRO A 95 26.73 19.07 11.12
CA PRO A 95 25.47 18.43 10.73
C PRO A 95 25.57 16.94 10.35
N ASN A 96 26.72 16.49 9.86
CA ASN A 96 26.94 15.12 9.39
C ASN A 96 27.69 14.23 10.39
N ALA A 97 27.87 14.68 11.65
CA ALA A 97 28.60 13.91 12.65
C ALA A 97 27.76 12.74 13.19
N LEU A 98 28.40 11.58 13.42
CA LEU A 98 27.72 10.39 13.95
C LEU A 98 27.07 10.63 15.33
N LEU A 99 27.66 11.51 16.16
CA LEU A 99 27.10 11.90 17.46
C LEU A 99 25.74 12.60 17.34
N ASN A 100 25.36 13.10 16.17
CA ASN A 100 24.06 13.71 15.97
C ASN A 100 22.93 12.71 16.14
N ILE A 101 23.15 11.42 15.83
CA ILE A 101 22.18 10.35 16.11
C ILE A 101 21.91 10.29 17.62
N GLN A 102 22.95 10.38 18.45
CA GLN A 102 22.79 10.36 19.91
C GLN A 102 22.09 11.62 20.44
N ALA A 103 22.34 12.79 19.85
CA ALA A 103 21.67 14.03 20.22
C ALA A 103 20.17 14.00 19.85
N ILE A 104 19.83 13.49 18.66
CA ILE A 104 18.45 13.28 18.22
C ILE A 104 17.73 12.30 19.16
N HIS A 105 18.39 11.19 19.50
CA HIS A 105 17.88 10.23 20.48
C HIS A 105 17.61 10.87 21.84
N ALA A 106 18.54 11.69 22.36
CA ALA A 106 18.36 12.39 23.63
C ALA A 106 17.19 13.40 23.59
N ILE A 107 17.01 14.12 22.47
CA ILE A 107 15.84 14.99 22.26
C ILE A 107 14.55 14.16 22.30
N PHE A 108 14.53 13.00 21.65
CA PHE A 108 13.36 12.11 21.66
C PHE A 108 13.01 11.64 23.07
N GLU A 109 13.99 11.24 23.88
CA GLU A 109 13.74 10.81 25.26
C GLU A 109 13.17 11.94 26.14
N LEU A 110 13.59 13.19 25.93
CA LEU A 110 12.97 14.36 26.58
C LEU A 110 11.51 14.54 26.14
N ILE A 111 11.22 14.42 24.85
CA ILE A 111 9.86 14.51 24.30
C ILE A 111 8.98 13.37 24.82
N LYS A 112 9.53 12.16 24.91
CA LYS A 112 8.84 10.99 25.44
C LYS A 112 8.42 11.17 26.90
N ALA A 113 9.22 11.87 27.70
CA ALA A 113 8.87 12.21 29.08
C ALA A 113 7.69 13.22 29.17
N SER A 114 7.52 14.12 28.19
CA SER A 114 6.40 15.07 28.14
C SER A 114 5.04 14.42 27.84
N HIS A 115 5.06 13.30 27.10
CA HIS A 115 3.90 12.50 26.71
C HIS A 115 2.80 13.29 25.97
N THR A 116 3.16 14.32 25.19
CA THR A 116 2.18 15.09 24.41
C THR A 116 2.25 14.79 22.91
N MET A 117 1.09 14.75 22.23
CA MET A 117 1.05 14.57 20.77
C MET A 117 1.77 15.72 20.03
N THR A 118 1.63 16.95 20.51
CA THR A 118 2.22 18.13 19.89
C THR A 118 3.75 18.04 19.85
N ASP A 119 4.37 17.55 20.92
CA ASP A 119 5.81 17.39 20.98
C ASP A 119 6.30 16.26 20.06
N TYR A 120 5.58 15.14 19.97
CA TYR A 120 5.89 14.08 18.99
C TYR A 120 5.75 14.56 17.53
N VAL A 121 4.71 15.33 17.22
CA VAL A 121 4.52 15.91 15.87
C VAL A 121 5.65 16.89 15.54
N ARG A 122 6.06 17.72 16.50
CA ARG A 122 7.23 18.60 16.35
C ARG A 122 8.49 17.78 16.08
N PHE A 123 8.72 16.71 16.83
CA PHE A 123 9.86 15.83 16.63
C PHE A 123 9.93 15.24 15.23
N MET A 124 8.82 14.65 14.75
CA MET A 124 8.75 14.06 13.41
C MET A 124 8.95 15.07 12.29
N LYS A 125 8.55 16.33 12.52
CA LYS A 125 8.78 17.43 11.58
C LYS A 125 10.25 17.86 11.57
N ASP A 126 10.87 17.95 12.73
CA ASP A 126 12.27 18.38 12.87
C ASP A 126 13.26 17.29 12.43
N PHE A 127 12.89 16.01 12.59
CA PHE A 127 13.75 14.84 12.32
C PHE A 127 13.02 13.71 11.57
N PRO A 128 12.53 13.94 10.34
CA PRO A 128 11.69 12.97 9.62
C PRO A 128 12.39 11.63 9.35
N ASP A 129 13.71 11.64 9.17
CA ASP A 129 14.50 10.45 8.83
C ASP A 129 15.04 9.69 10.06
N ALA A 130 14.77 10.17 11.28
CA ALA A 130 15.20 9.51 12.50
C ALA A 130 14.40 8.22 12.75
N ILE A 131 15.05 7.17 13.25
CA ILE A 131 14.36 5.92 13.60
C ILE A 131 13.31 6.14 14.70
N GLU A 132 13.57 7.08 15.61
CA GLU A 132 12.67 7.52 16.66
C GLU A 132 11.38 8.17 16.12
N SER A 133 11.36 8.66 14.88
CA SER A 133 10.14 9.22 14.27
C SER A 133 9.08 8.14 14.03
N VAL A 134 9.50 6.89 13.79
CA VAL A 134 8.59 5.74 13.76
C VAL A 134 8.02 5.48 15.16
N GLU A 135 8.85 5.52 16.22
CA GLU A 135 8.37 5.37 17.60
C GLU A 135 7.43 6.51 18.00
N ALA A 136 7.74 7.76 17.62
CA ALA A 136 6.90 8.94 17.85
C ALA A 136 5.50 8.76 17.22
N LEU A 137 5.43 8.27 15.97
CA LEU A 137 4.16 7.97 15.31
C LEU A 137 3.36 6.91 16.08
N LEU A 138 4.01 5.84 16.54
CA LEU A 138 3.35 4.81 17.35
C LEU A 138 2.82 5.36 18.68
N LYS A 139 3.56 6.29 19.31
CA LYS A 139 3.10 6.98 20.52
C LYS A 139 1.90 7.89 20.25
N ILE A 140 1.90 8.64 19.14
CA ILE A 140 0.75 9.46 18.71
C ILE A 140 -0.48 8.58 18.51
N GLN A 141 -0.35 7.46 17.79
CA GLN A 141 -1.44 6.50 17.58
C GLN A 141 -1.98 5.97 18.91
N GLY A 142 -1.10 5.55 19.83
CA GLY A 142 -1.50 5.10 21.17
C GLY A 142 -2.27 6.17 21.95
N LEU A 143 -1.74 7.40 22.00
CA LEU A 143 -2.40 8.53 22.66
C LEU A 143 -3.76 8.87 22.03
N ALA A 144 -3.88 8.78 20.71
CA ALA A 144 -5.12 9.07 19.99
C ALA A 144 -6.18 8.03 20.29
N PHE A 145 -5.77 6.77 20.34
CA PHE A 145 -6.65 5.67 20.71
C PHE A 145 -7.12 5.77 22.17
N GLU A 146 -6.23 6.09 23.11
CA GLU A 146 -6.63 6.29 24.52
C GLU A 146 -7.62 7.46 24.68
N ARG A 147 -7.47 8.53 23.90
CA ARG A 147 -8.46 9.61 23.85
C ARG A 147 -9.81 9.12 23.31
N ALA A 148 -9.80 8.31 22.25
CA ALA A 148 -11.02 7.71 21.71
C ALA A 148 -11.71 6.80 22.74
N LYS A 149 -10.95 5.98 23.46
CA LYS A 149 -11.44 5.14 24.57
C LYS A 149 -12.07 5.95 25.68
N LYS A 150 -11.47 7.07 26.05
CA LYS A 150 -12.00 7.96 27.08
C LYS A 150 -13.30 8.65 26.64
N ALA A 151 -13.41 9.04 25.37
CA ALA A 151 -14.63 9.62 24.83
C ALA A 151 -15.76 8.59 24.72
N HIS A 152 -15.41 7.35 24.34
CA HIS A 152 -16.34 6.23 24.18
C HIS A 152 -17.50 6.54 23.21
N GLU A 153 -17.16 7.18 22.09
CA GLU A 153 -18.10 7.59 21.05
C GLU A 153 -17.72 6.95 19.72
N ALA A 154 -18.69 6.36 19.01
CA ALA A 154 -18.46 5.69 17.73
C ALA A 154 -17.76 6.60 16.70
N LEU A 155 -18.20 7.86 16.60
CA LEU A 155 -17.60 8.86 15.69
C LEU A 155 -16.13 9.17 16.00
N VAL A 156 -15.73 9.10 17.27
CA VAL A 156 -14.34 9.38 17.68
C VAL A 156 -13.43 8.20 17.30
N TYR A 157 -13.93 6.96 17.42
CA TYR A 157 -13.23 5.79 16.91
C TYR A 157 -13.15 5.79 15.37
N ASP A 158 -14.19 6.23 14.67
CA ASP A 158 -14.16 6.39 13.20
C ASP A 158 -13.07 7.36 12.78
N ALA A 159 -13.03 8.53 13.42
CA ALA A 159 -11.99 9.52 13.18
C ALA A 159 -10.58 8.96 13.43
N PHE A 160 -10.41 8.11 14.46
CA PHE A 160 -9.14 7.42 14.71
C PHE A 160 -8.76 6.46 13.57
N VAL A 161 -9.67 5.60 13.12
CA VAL A 161 -9.41 4.63 12.05
C VAL A 161 -9.09 5.36 10.72
N THR A 162 -9.85 6.41 10.40
CA THR A 162 -9.60 7.22 9.20
C THR A 162 -8.26 7.96 9.26
N THR A 163 -7.89 8.51 10.43
CA THR A 163 -6.63 9.26 10.60
C THR A 163 -5.41 8.34 10.59
N PHE A 164 -5.54 7.10 11.08
CA PHE A 164 -4.44 6.16 11.22
C PHE A 164 -4.74 4.79 10.59
N PRO A 165 -4.84 4.67 9.25
CA PRO A 165 -5.26 3.45 8.56
C PRO A 165 -4.31 2.25 8.69
N GLY A 166 -3.11 2.44 9.27
CA GLY A 166 -2.15 1.37 9.58
C GLY A 166 -1.94 1.13 11.08
N ALA A 167 -2.76 1.73 11.96
CA ALA A 167 -2.61 1.55 13.39
C ALA A 167 -2.97 0.11 13.81
N LYS A 168 -2.16 -0.49 14.69
CA LYS A 168 -2.42 -1.83 15.24
C LYS A 168 -3.72 -1.92 16.04
N GLN A 169 -4.24 -0.78 16.50
CA GLN A 169 -5.44 -0.67 17.32
C GLN A 169 -6.74 -0.64 16.51
N ILE A 170 -6.68 -0.62 15.17
CA ILE A 170 -7.89 -0.54 14.33
C ILE A 170 -8.92 -1.64 14.67
N PRO A 171 -8.57 -2.94 14.78
CA PRO A 171 -9.56 -3.96 15.10
C PRO A 171 -10.30 -3.69 16.41
N GLU A 172 -9.57 -3.29 17.46
CA GLU A 172 -10.15 -2.94 18.76
C GLU A 172 -11.02 -1.67 18.68
N ALA A 173 -10.58 -0.66 17.94
CA ALA A 173 -11.35 0.57 17.73
C ALA A 173 -12.70 0.31 17.04
N ILE A 174 -12.73 -0.59 16.06
CA ILE A 174 -13.96 -0.97 15.34
C ILE A 174 -14.94 -1.66 16.29
N ASP A 175 -14.46 -2.59 17.12
CA ASP A 175 -15.29 -3.29 18.10
C ASP A 175 -15.83 -2.35 19.19
N LEU A 176 -15.00 -1.42 19.68
CA LEU A 176 -15.42 -0.42 20.66
C LEU A 176 -16.42 0.58 20.08
N ALA A 177 -16.27 0.98 18.81
CA ALA A 177 -17.24 1.82 18.12
C ALA A 177 -18.62 1.15 18.03
N PHE A 178 -18.62 -0.14 17.66
CA PHE A 178 -19.83 -0.95 17.65
C PHE A 178 -20.47 -1.05 19.04
N GLN A 179 -19.69 -1.33 20.08
CA GLN A 179 -20.19 -1.42 21.46
C GLN A 179 -20.78 -0.09 21.96
N ALA A 180 -20.12 1.04 21.65
CA ALA A 180 -20.62 2.36 22.02
C ALA A 180 -21.98 2.65 21.39
N GLU A 181 -22.14 2.36 20.09
CA GLU A 181 -23.40 2.57 19.38
C GLU A 181 -24.50 1.59 19.82
N GLN A 182 -24.15 0.33 20.07
CA GLN A 182 -25.05 -0.65 20.66
C GLN A 182 -25.61 -0.15 22.00
N GLN A 183 -24.75 0.36 22.89
CA GLN A 183 -25.17 0.88 24.19
C GLN A 183 -26.11 2.10 24.07
N LEU A 184 -25.89 2.95 23.06
CA LEU A 184 -26.79 4.07 22.77
C LEU A 184 -28.17 3.58 22.35
N ILE A 185 -28.24 2.59 21.44
CA ILE A 185 -29.51 1.97 21.01
C ILE A 185 -30.22 1.32 22.20
N GLU A 186 -29.51 0.54 23.02
CA GLU A 186 -30.11 -0.09 24.20
C GLU A 186 -30.67 0.93 25.20
N LYS A 187 -29.98 2.06 25.39
CA LYS A 187 -30.44 3.15 26.24
C LYS A 187 -31.67 3.85 25.64
N GLU A 188 -31.66 4.07 24.33
CA GLU A 188 -32.76 4.68 23.57
C GLU A 188 -34.03 3.82 23.69
N VAL A 189 -33.92 2.51 23.48
CA VAL A 189 -35.03 1.55 23.61
C VAL A 189 -35.62 1.54 25.02
N LYS A 190 -34.77 1.55 26.06
CA LYS A 190 -35.23 1.66 27.45
C LYS A 190 -35.96 2.98 27.71
N GLY A 191 -35.45 4.08 27.16
CA GLY A 191 -36.09 5.39 27.23
C GLY A 191 -37.50 5.39 26.63
N TRP A 192 -37.67 4.77 25.47
CA TRP A 192 -39.00 4.63 24.83
C TRP A 192 -39.98 3.85 25.71
N GLU A 193 -39.52 2.78 26.37
CA GLU A 193 -40.36 1.98 27.27
C GLU A 193 -40.82 2.79 28.50
N GLU A 194 -39.91 3.55 29.10
CA GLU A 194 -40.20 4.43 30.24
C GLU A 194 -41.16 5.56 29.86
N ASP A 195 -40.89 6.23 28.73
CA ASP A 195 -41.71 7.34 28.24
C ASP A 195 -43.13 6.88 27.86
N PHE A 196 -43.27 5.70 27.25
CA PHE A 196 -44.55 5.12 26.91
C PHE A 196 -45.37 4.81 28.17
N LYS A 197 -44.77 4.13 29.16
CA LYS A 197 -45.44 3.79 30.44
C LYS A 197 -45.92 5.01 31.21
N LYS A 198 -45.18 6.13 31.10
CA LYS A 198 -45.49 7.36 31.83
C LYS A 198 -46.62 8.17 31.18
N ASN A 199 -46.61 8.26 29.85
CA ASN A 199 -47.42 9.26 29.13
C ASN A 199 -48.64 8.66 28.41
N TYR A 200 -48.72 7.33 28.24
CA TYR A 200 -49.75 6.72 27.42
C TYR A 200 -50.92 6.14 28.24
N ILE A 201 -52.14 6.60 27.95
CA ILE A 201 -53.40 6.17 28.61
C ILE A 201 -54.21 5.19 27.71
N GLY A 202 -53.69 4.84 26.53
CA GLY A 202 -54.39 3.96 25.58
C GLY A 202 -54.26 2.46 25.90
N THR A 203 -54.95 1.63 25.11
CA THR A 203 -54.97 0.16 25.25
C THR A 203 -53.86 -0.54 24.46
N THR A 204 -52.99 0.19 23.77
CA THR A 204 -51.89 -0.39 22.98
C THR A 204 -50.89 -1.09 23.90
N PRO A 205 -50.57 -2.37 23.67
CA PRO A 205 -49.51 -3.05 24.42
C PRO A 205 -48.15 -2.39 24.21
N VAL A 206 -47.33 -2.33 25.27
CA VAL A 206 -45.97 -1.75 25.23
C VAL A 206 -45.13 -2.40 24.13
N ASP A 207 -45.15 -3.73 24.04
CA ASP A 207 -44.37 -4.49 23.05
C ASP A 207 -44.73 -4.12 21.61
N THR A 208 -46.00 -3.80 21.34
CA THR A 208 -46.44 -3.35 20.01
C THR A 208 -45.86 -1.98 19.67
N PHE A 209 -45.88 -1.04 20.62
CA PHE A 209 -45.28 0.27 20.44
C PHE A 209 -43.75 0.18 20.25
N ILE A 210 -43.06 -0.59 21.11
CA ILE A 210 -41.62 -0.80 21.01
C ILE A 210 -41.25 -1.48 19.69
N GLY A 211 -42.05 -2.43 19.22
CA GLY A 211 -41.87 -3.07 17.91
C GLY A 211 -41.90 -2.06 16.76
N TRP A 212 -42.81 -1.08 16.78
CA TRP A 212 -42.84 -0.02 15.76
C TRP A 212 -41.60 0.89 15.82
N MET A 213 -41.15 1.26 17.01
CA MET A 213 -39.94 2.09 17.16
C MET A 213 -38.67 1.35 16.72
N LEU A 214 -38.59 0.04 17.00
CA LEU A 214 -37.48 -0.81 16.55
C LEU A 214 -37.47 -0.97 15.02
N GLU A 215 -38.64 -1.09 14.39
CA GLU A 215 -38.78 -1.12 12.93
C GLU A 215 -38.29 0.19 12.30
N ASP A 216 -38.69 1.34 12.83
CA ASP A 216 -38.24 2.65 12.36
C ASP A 216 -36.71 2.80 12.49
N LYS A 217 -36.16 2.43 13.66
CA LYS A 217 -34.71 2.45 13.89
C LYS A 217 -33.96 1.51 12.96
N ALA A 218 -34.50 0.33 12.66
CA ALA A 218 -33.89 -0.59 11.70
C ALA A 218 -33.83 0.03 10.30
N ARG A 219 -34.88 0.74 9.87
CA ARG A 219 -34.88 1.48 8.59
C ARG A 219 -33.82 2.56 8.56
N ASP A 220 -33.69 3.33 9.65
CA ASP A 220 -32.66 4.35 9.78
C ASP A 220 -31.25 3.75 9.65
N LEU A 221 -30.97 2.64 10.34
CA LEU A 221 -29.69 1.95 10.26
C LEU A 221 -29.38 1.48 8.82
N VAL A 222 -30.35 0.92 8.10
CA VAL A 222 -30.18 0.53 6.68
C VAL A 222 -29.89 1.76 5.83
N ASN A 223 -30.68 2.83 5.98
CA ASN A 223 -30.51 4.07 5.21
C ASN A 223 -29.14 4.70 5.46
N GLU A 224 -28.69 4.74 6.72
CA GLU A 224 -27.36 5.21 7.10
C GLU A 224 -26.26 4.33 6.53
N ALA A 225 -26.41 3.01 6.57
CA ALA A 225 -25.45 2.06 5.99
C ALA A 225 -25.29 2.28 4.49
N GLU A 226 -26.41 2.40 3.76
CA GLU A 226 -26.40 2.65 2.32
C GLU A 226 -25.83 4.03 1.96
N LEU A 227 -26.15 5.05 2.75
CA LEU A 227 -25.61 6.39 2.56
C LEU A 227 -24.10 6.41 2.82
N ALA A 228 -23.63 5.70 3.85
CA ALA A 228 -22.22 5.55 4.15
C ALA A 228 -21.49 4.81 3.02
N PHE A 229 -22.06 3.72 2.50
CA PHE A 229 -21.53 2.99 1.35
C PHE A 229 -21.43 3.89 0.10
N ARG A 230 -22.48 4.67 -0.21
CA ARG A 230 -22.47 5.65 -1.30
C ARG A 230 -21.41 6.74 -1.15
N ARG A 231 -20.97 7.01 0.08
CA ARG A 231 -19.90 7.98 0.40
C ARG A 231 -18.52 7.32 0.51
N ASN A 232 -18.38 6.03 0.19
CA ASN A 232 -17.17 5.22 0.39
C ASN A 232 -16.69 5.20 1.86
N ASN A 233 -17.62 5.20 2.81
CA ASN A 233 -17.34 5.01 4.22
C ASN A 233 -17.74 3.60 4.67
N ASP A 234 -16.96 2.62 4.22
CA ASP A 234 -17.22 1.19 4.44
C ASP A 234 -17.24 0.82 5.92
N LEU A 235 -16.43 1.49 6.74
CA LEU A 235 -16.35 1.26 8.18
C LEU A 235 -17.71 1.48 8.85
N VAL A 236 -18.33 2.64 8.58
CA VAL A 236 -19.65 2.97 9.13
C VAL A 236 -20.71 2.03 8.55
N ALA A 237 -20.69 1.78 7.23
CA ALA A 237 -21.66 0.89 6.60
C ALA A 237 -21.64 -0.52 7.23
N VAL A 238 -20.45 -1.12 7.38
CA VAL A 238 -20.29 -2.44 8.00
C VAL A 238 -20.75 -2.43 9.46
N ARG A 239 -20.45 -1.38 10.23
CA ARG A 239 -20.92 -1.25 11.62
C ARG A 239 -22.44 -1.19 11.69
N GLN A 240 -23.10 -0.39 10.85
CA GLN A 240 -24.56 -0.28 10.84
C GLN A 240 -25.23 -1.62 10.47
N TYR A 241 -24.72 -2.32 9.46
CA TYR A 241 -25.18 -3.68 9.16
C TYR A 241 -24.90 -4.68 10.28
N ARG A 242 -23.82 -4.51 11.05
CA ARG A 242 -23.55 -5.34 12.24
C ARG A 242 -24.57 -5.07 13.35
N LEU A 243 -24.99 -3.82 13.54
CA LEU A 243 -25.99 -3.43 14.54
C LEU A 243 -27.38 -4.00 14.22
N LEU A 244 -27.74 -4.07 12.94
CA LEU A 244 -28.99 -4.74 12.49
C LEU A 244 -29.06 -6.23 12.86
N ARG A 245 -27.92 -6.86 13.19
CA ARG A 245 -27.87 -8.26 13.64
C ARG A 245 -28.09 -8.45 15.13
N LEU A 246 -28.28 -7.37 15.90
CA LEU A 246 -28.64 -7.47 17.31
C LEU A 246 -30.00 -8.18 17.47
N GLU A 247 -30.16 -8.94 18.56
CA GLU A 247 -31.38 -9.72 18.83
C GLU A 247 -32.65 -8.86 18.80
N ILE A 248 -32.56 -7.61 19.27
CA ILE A 248 -33.67 -6.66 19.30
C ILE A 248 -34.25 -6.34 17.92
N PHE A 249 -33.47 -6.48 16.85
CA PHE A 249 -33.92 -6.17 15.48
C PHE A 249 -34.33 -7.40 14.68
N LYS A 250 -34.09 -8.63 15.17
CA LYS A 250 -34.32 -9.85 14.37
C LYS A 250 -35.75 -10.05 13.89
N GLN A 251 -36.73 -9.49 14.59
CA GLN A 251 -38.15 -9.62 14.26
C GLN A 251 -38.68 -8.42 13.45
N THR A 252 -37.83 -7.46 13.11
CA THR A 252 -38.22 -6.32 12.27
C THR A 252 -38.42 -6.78 10.82
N GLU A 253 -39.42 -6.18 10.17
CA GLU A 253 -39.69 -6.39 8.74
C GLU A 253 -38.49 -5.94 7.91
N THR A 254 -37.85 -4.84 8.30
CA THR A 254 -36.65 -4.31 7.63
C THR A 254 -35.49 -5.30 7.61
N VAL A 255 -35.14 -5.93 8.74
CA VAL A 255 -34.08 -6.96 8.75
C VAL A 255 -34.48 -8.18 7.94
N THR A 256 -35.75 -8.57 7.99
CA THR A 256 -36.26 -9.70 7.20
C THR A 256 -36.16 -9.41 5.69
N GLU A 257 -36.46 -8.19 5.28
CA GLU A 257 -36.36 -7.72 3.91
C GLU A 257 -34.90 -7.57 3.46
N GLU A 258 -34.00 -7.05 4.30
CA GLU A 258 -32.57 -6.97 4.00
C GLU A 258 -31.96 -8.36 3.83
N LEU A 259 -32.28 -9.30 4.74
CA LEU A 259 -31.87 -10.71 4.61
C LEU A 259 -32.42 -11.32 3.32
N ARG A 260 -33.68 -11.04 2.98
CA ARG A 260 -34.30 -11.47 1.72
C ARG A 260 -33.54 -10.93 0.52
N GLN A 261 -33.25 -9.64 0.48
CA GLN A 261 -32.48 -8.99 -0.59
C GLN A 261 -31.06 -9.55 -0.69
N LYS A 262 -30.38 -9.76 0.44
CA LYS A 262 -29.05 -10.35 0.47
C LYS A 262 -29.06 -11.77 -0.11
N SER A 263 -30.00 -12.61 0.34
CA SER A 263 -30.17 -13.95 -0.22
C SER A 263 -30.52 -13.91 -1.71
N THR A 264 -31.31 -12.92 -2.16
CA THR A 264 -31.57 -12.70 -3.60
C THR A 264 -30.27 -12.35 -4.35
N ARG A 265 -29.44 -11.43 -3.85
CA ARG A 265 -28.16 -11.08 -4.49
C ARG A 265 -27.18 -12.25 -4.51
N GLU A 266 -27.08 -13.01 -3.42
CA GLU A 266 -26.24 -14.21 -3.37
C GLU A 266 -26.72 -15.27 -4.38
N TYR A 267 -28.04 -15.43 -4.53
CA TYR A 267 -28.64 -16.30 -5.54
C TYR A 267 -28.40 -15.80 -6.98
N GLU A 268 -28.50 -14.49 -7.23
CA GLU A 268 -28.19 -13.86 -8.52
C GLU A 268 -26.71 -14.04 -8.88
N GLN A 269 -25.80 -13.77 -7.95
CA GLN A 269 -24.35 -14.01 -8.14
C GLN A 269 -24.06 -15.49 -8.42
N TRP A 270 -24.76 -16.40 -7.74
CA TRP A 270 -24.66 -17.83 -8.02
C TRP A 270 -25.16 -18.15 -9.44
N LEU A 271 -26.30 -17.61 -9.88
CA LEU A 271 -26.80 -17.79 -11.26
C LEU A 271 -25.81 -17.25 -12.30
N GLU A 272 -25.24 -16.06 -12.08
CA GLU A 272 -24.21 -15.48 -12.96
C GLU A 272 -22.98 -16.37 -13.05
N SER A 273 -22.54 -16.95 -11.92
CA SER A 273 -21.41 -17.90 -11.89
C SER A 273 -21.70 -19.18 -12.68
N GLN A 274 -22.94 -19.69 -12.62
CA GLN A 274 -23.36 -20.86 -13.39
C GLN A 274 -23.39 -20.53 -14.88
N GLN A 275 -23.93 -19.36 -15.25
CA GLN A 275 -23.96 -18.91 -16.63
C GLN A 275 -22.55 -18.74 -17.21
N ALA A 276 -21.63 -18.14 -16.46
CA ALA A 276 -20.23 -17.99 -16.86
C ALA A 276 -19.53 -19.36 -17.04
N ALA A 277 -19.83 -20.35 -16.18
CA ALA A 277 -19.30 -21.70 -16.31
C ALA A 277 -19.82 -22.42 -17.56
N ILE A 278 -21.11 -22.26 -17.88
CA ILE A 278 -21.72 -22.78 -19.11
C ILE A 278 -21.08 -22.14 -20.35
N ASP A 279 -20.92 -20.82 -20.36
CA ASP A 279 -20.32 -20.09 -21.48
C ASP A 279 -18.86 -20.53 -21.70
N ASN A 280 -18.10 -20.73 -20.63
CA ASN A 280 -16.73 -21.24 -20.72
C ASN A 280 -16.71 -22.67 -21.31
N SER A 281 -17.58 -23.56 -20.84
CA SER A 281 -17.70 -24.93 -21.37
C SER A 281 -18.07 -24.95 -22.86
N LEU A 282 -19.00 -24.08 -23.29
CA LEU A 282 -19.37 -23.93 -24.69
C LEU A 282 -18.20 -23.45 -25.54
N ASN A 283 -17.36 -22.54 -25.03
CA ASN A 283 -16.18 -22.05 -25.73
C ASN A 283 -15.09 -23.14 -25.84
N GLU A 284 -14.86 -23.92 -24.79
CA GLU A 284 -13.96 -25.08 -24.82
C GLU A 284 -14.43 -26.15 -25.81
N MET A 285 -15.75 -26.40 -25.87
CA MET A 285 -16.36 -27.30 -26.84
C MET A 285 -16.19 -26.79 -28.27
N LYS A 286 -16.48 -25.50 -28.53
CA LYS A 286 -16.24 -24.86 -29.83
C LYS A 286 -14.79 -24.99 -30.26
N TYR A 287 -13.85 -24.71 -29.36
CA TYR A 287 -12.41 -24.84 -29.64
C TYR A 287 -12.03 -26.29 -29.96
N SER A 288 -12.52 -27.24 -29.17
CA SER A 288 -12.29 -28.68 -29.39
C SER A 288 -12.87 -29.16 -30.73
N LEU A 289 -14.07 -28.68 -31.09
CA LEU A 289 -14.73 -28.98 -32.36
C LEU A 289 -13.96 -28.39 -33.54
N ILE A 290 -13.53 -27.12 -33.45
CA ILE A 290 -12.67 -26.49 -34.46
C ILE A 290 -11.38 -27.28 -34.64
N LYS A 291 -10.73 -27.68 -33.54
CA LYS A 291 -9.50 -28.49 -33.58
C LYS A 291 -9.74 -29.86 -34.22
N ALA A 292 -10.85 -30.52 -33.90
CA ALA A 292 -11.24 -31.80 -34.51
C ALA A 292 -11.52 -31.66 -36.02
N ILE A 293 -12.23 -30.60 -36.43
CA ILE A 293 -12.49 -30.30 -37.84
C ILE A 293 -11.18 -29.99 -38.58
N GLN A 294 -10.30 -29.18 -37.99
CA GLN A 294 -8.98 -28.89 -38.57
C GLN A 294 -8.13 -30.15 -38.71
N TRP A 295 -8.10 -30.98 -37.67
CA TRP A 295 -7.40 -32.27 -37.69
C TRP A 295 -7.95 -33.17 -38.79
N GLN A 296 -9.26 -33.36 -38.89
CA GLN A 296 -9.90 -34.15 -39.96
C GLN A 296 -9.59 -33.56 -41.34
N THR A 297 -9.69 -32.24 -41.50
CA THR A 297 -9.38 -31.57 -42.78
C THR A 297 -7.94 -31.81 -43.21
N GLN A 298 -6.98 -31.75 -42.28
CA GLN A 298 -5.57 -32.03 -42.57
C GLN A 298 -5.34 -33.50 -42.93
N HIS A 299 -5.99 -34.44 -42.23
CA HIS A 299 -5.83 -35.88 -42.45
C HIS A 299 -6.57 -36.39 -43.69
N LEU A 300 -7.61 -35.70 -44.16
CA LEU A 300 -8.33 -36.02 -45.40
C LEU A 300 -7.68 -35.38 -46.64
N LYS A 301 -6.93 -34.28 -46.48
CA LYS A 301 -6.27 -33.59 -47.59
C LYS A 301 -5.17 -34.43 -48.25
N ALA A 302 -4.34 -35.12 -47.46
CA ALA A 302 -3.24 -35.92 -48.01
C ALA A 302 -3.72 -37.14 -48.83
N PRO A 303 -4.69 -37.95 -48.35
CA PRO A 303 -5.27 -39.05 -49.14
C PRO A 303 -5.97 -38.59 -50.41
N ILE A 304 -6.68 -37.45 -50.39
CA ILE A 304 -7.36 -36.91 -51.57
C ILE A 304 -6.33 -36.46 -52.63
N VAL A 305 -5.23 -35.83 -52.21
CA VAL A 305 -4.15 -35.45 -53.13
C VAL A 305 -3.45 -36.69 -53.71
N ASP A 306 -3.16 -37.69 -52.88
CA ASP A 306 -2.56 -38.96 -53.33
C ASP A 306 -3.49 -39.71 -54.32
N GLN A 307 -4.79 -39.76 -54.04
CA GLN A 307 -5.77 -40.34 -54.96
C GLN A 307 -5.90 -39.55 -56.27
N SER A 308 -5.86 -38.22 -56.21
CA SER A 308 -5.86 -37.37 -57.41
C SER A 308 -4.63 -37.63 -58.27
N GLN A 309 -3.44 -37.74 -57.66
CA GLN A 309 -2.20 -38.04 -58.38
C GLN A 309 -2.24 -39.43 -59.03
N LYS A 310 -2.73 -40.45 -58.30
CA LYS A 310 -2.96 -41.79 -58.85
C LYS A 310 -3.95 -41.78 -60.01
N LEU A 311 -5.01 -40.98 -59.92
CA LEU A 311 -5.99 -40.83 -60.99
C LEU A 311 -5.37 -40.17 -62.23
N ASP A 312 -4.56 -39.12 -62.04
CA ASP A 312 -3.84 -38.45 -63.13
C ASP A 312 -2.86 -39.41 -63.82
N GLU A 313 -2.16 -40.27 -63.07
CA GLU A 313 -1.28 -41.31 -63.63
C GLU A 313 -2.06 -42.34 -64.46
N VAL A 314 -3.21 -42.79 -63.96
CA VAL A 314 -4.09 -43.73 -64.69
C VAL A 314 -4.58 -43.10 -65.99
N ILE A 315 -5.01 -41.83 -65.95
CA ILE A 315 -5.44 -41.09 -67.14
C ILE A 315 -4.27 -40.93 -68.12
N ALA A 316 -3.08 -40.59 -67.65
CA ALA A 316 -1.89 -40.45 -68.51
C ALA A 316 -1.46 -41.78 -69.15
N ASN A 317 -1.57 -42.90 -68.42
CA ASN A 317 -1.31 -44.25 -68.93
C ASN A 317 -2.35 -44.67 -69.97
N TYR A 318 -3.63 -44.42 -69.70
CA TYR A 318 -4.72 -44.69 -70.63
C TYR A 318 -4.56 -43.88 -71.93
N ASN A 319 -4.25 -42.59 -71.82
CA ASN A 319 -4.00 -41.74 -72.98
C ASN A 319 -2.80 -42.21 -73.81
N ARG A 320 -1.71 -42.67 -73.16
CA ARG A 320 -0.57 -43.29 -73.85
C ARG A 320 -0.98 -44.57 -74.58
N PHE A 321 -1.77 -45.43 -73.95
CA PHE A 321 -2.29 -46.65 -74.57
C PHE A 321 -3.19 -46.34 -75.77
N VAL A 322 -4.11 -45.38 -75.64
CA VAL A 322 -4.96 -44.93 -76.76
C VAL A 322 -4.14 -44.34 -77.90
N ALA A 323 -3.08 -43.56 -77.59
CA ALA A 323 -2.17 -43.04 -78.61
C ALA A 323 -1.42 -44.16 -79.34
N GLN A 324 -0.92 -45.17 -78.61
CA GLN A 324 -0.28 -46.35 -79.19
C GLN A 324 -1.25 -47.16 -80.05
N LEU A 325 -2.48 -47.35 -79.60
CA LEU A 325 -3.53 -47.97 -80.41
C LEU A 325 -3.79 -47.15 -81.67
N ALA A 326 -3.90 -45.83 -81.59
CA ALA A 326 -4.08 -44.98 -82.76
C ALA A 326 -2.88 -45.03 -83.72
N GLU A 327 -1.67 -45.30 -83.22
CA GLU A 327 -0.46 -45.44 -84.03
C GLU A 327 -0.37 -46.83 -84.69
N GLN A 328 -0.75 -47.90 -83.97
CA GLN A 328 -0.96 -49.23 -84.54
C GLN A 328 -2.08 -49.23 -85.56
N ASP A 329 -3.18 -48.52 -85.26
CA ASP A 329 -4.32 -48.40 -86.15
C ASP A 329 -3.95 -47.53 -87.35
N LYS A 330 -3.13 -46.47 -87.25
CA LYS A 330 -2.54 -45.79 -88.43
C LYS A 330 -1.68 -46.72 -89.30
N THR A 331 -1.02 -47.70 -88.69
CA THR A 331 -0.26 -48.73 -89.41
C THR A 331 -1.19 -49.73 -90.13
N ILE A 332 -2.44 -49.88 -89.66
CA ILE A 332 -3.48 -50.76 -90.24
C ILE A 332 -4.45 -49.97 -91.16
N PHE A 333 -4.65 -48.68 -90.93
CA PHE A 333 -5.53 -47.76 -91.67
C PHE A 333 -4.84 -47.06 -92.85
N PHE A 334 -3.50 -47.12 -92.95
CA PHE A 334 -2.82 -46.80 -94.22
C PHE A 334 -3.03 -47.87 -95.30
N GLU A 335 -3.65 -49.02 -94.97
CA GLU A 335 -4.18 -49.98 -95.96
C GLU A 335 -5.71 -49.98 -96.10
N ARG A 336 -6.45 -49.22 -95.29
CA ARG A 336 -7.93 -49.10 -95.40
C ARG A 336 -8.44 -47.70 -95.03
N SER A 337 -8.14 -46.72 -95.88
CA SER A 337 -8.72 -45.38 -95.79
C SER A 337 -10.23 -45.40 -96.06
N LEU A 338 -11.08 -45.22 -95.03
CA LEU A 338 -12.39 -44.53 -95.08
C LEU A 338 -13.12 -44.61 -93.71
N ILE A 339 -13.67 -43.47 -93.23
CA ILE A 339 -14.75 -43.27 -92.21
C ILE A 339 -14.34 -42.75 -90.80
N MET A 340 -14.81 -41.53 -90.48
CA MET A 340 -14.93 -40.78 -89.19
C MET A 340 -13.63 -40.51 -88.39
N VAL A 341 -13.41 -39.34 -87.76
CA VAL A 341 -14.04 -38.84 -86.51
C VAL A 341 -13.60 -37.38 -86.28
N TYR A 342 -14.50 -36.49 -85.82
CA TYR A 342 -14.11 -35.24 -85.14
C TYR A 342 -13.90 -35.52 -83.64
N VAL A 343 -12.70 -35.18 -83.17
CA VAL A 343 -12.18 -35.34 -81.81
C VAL A 343 -12.81 -34.30 -80.87
N VAL A 344 -13.36 -34.72 -79.73
CA VAL A 344 -13.69 -33.83 -78.60
C VAL A 344 -12.43 -33.59 -77.79
N ALA A 345 -12.00 -32.33 -77.70
CA ALA A 345 -10.84 -31.91 -76.91
C ALA A 345 -11.11 -32.01 -75.39
N PRO A 346 -10.14 -32.44 -74.56
CA PRO A 346 -10.29 -32.43 -73.12
C PRO A 346 -10.10 -31.01 -72.55
N LEU A 347 -11.08 -30.52 -71.79
CA LEU A 347 -10.92 -29.35 -70.93
C LEU A 347 -9.91 -29.68 -69.82
N SER A 348 -8.89 -28.84 -69.69
CA SER A 348 -7.81 -29.02 -68.73
C SER A 348 -8.30 -28.82 -67.29
N ILE A 349 -7.87 -29.71 -66.40
CA ILE A 349 -8.16 -29.79 -64.96
C ILE A 349 -7.90 -28.47 -64.21
N LYS A 350 -7.12 -27.54 -64.78
CA LYS A 350 -6.92 -26.19 -64.22
C LYS A 350 -8.23 -25.41 -64.03
N GLN A 351 -9.23 -25.58 -64.89
CA GLN A 351 -10.51 -24.84 -64.74
C GLN A 351 -11.42 -25.38 -63.62
N GLN A 352 -11.20 -26.61 -63.15
CA GLN A 352 -11.99 -27.15 -62.03
C GLN A 352 -11.40 -26.79 -60.66
N GLN A 353 -10.08 -26.57 -60.58
CA GLN A 353 -9.42 -26.22 -59.32
C GLN A 353 -9.72 -24.78 -58.85
N GLU A 354 -9.95 -23.82 -59.77
CA GLU A 354 -10.32 -22.44 -59.40
C GLU A 354 -11.72 -22.31 -58.80
N LYS A 355 -12.64 -23.25 -59.08
CA LYS A 355 -14.00 -23.25 -58.48
C LYS A 355 -14.04 -23.73 -57.03
N ILE A 356 -13.07 -24.54 -56.60
CA ILE A 356 -13.07 -25.14 -55.24
C ILE A 356 -12.45 -24.20 -54.20
N PHE A 357 -11.54 -23.28 -54.60
CA PHE A 357 -10.87 -22.35 -53.69
C PHE A 357 -11.56 -20.98 -53.50
N ALA A 358 -12.70 -20.72 -54.16
CA ALA A 358 -13.40 -19.44 -54.11
C ALA A 358 -14.54 -19.35 -53.06
N LEU A 359 -14.68 -20.34 -52.16
CA LEU A 359 -15.67 -20.27 -51.07
C LEU A 359 -15.08 -19.56 -49.85
N LYS A 360 -15.31 -18.24 -49.76
CA LYS A 360 -15.12 -17.46 -48.53
C LYS A 360 -16.22 -17.81 -47.51
N PRO A 361 -15.91 -17.87 -46.20
CA PRO A 361 -16.93 -18.01 -45.17
C PRO A 361 -17.66 -16.69 -45.01
N LYS A 362 -18.93 -16.64 -45.41
CA LYS A 362 -19.89 -15.65 -44.91
C LYS A 362 -20.95 -16.39 -44.11
N ASP A 363 -21.27 -15.80 -42.97
CA ASP A 363 -22.42 -16.06 -42.13
C ASP A 363 -22.30 -17.25 -41.16
N ILE A 364 -21.64 -17.00 -40.02
CA ILE A 364 -22.09 -17.55 -38.74
C ILE A 364 -22.18 -16.37 -37.76
N LYS A 365 -23.42 -15.95 -37.50
CA LYS A 365 -23.81 -15.27 -36.27
C LYS A 365 -24.01 -16.31 -35.18
#